data_AF-M6K4R9-F1
#
_entry.id   AF-M6K4R9-F1
#
_cell.length_a   1.000
_cell.length_b   1.000
_cell.length_c   1.000
_cell.angle_alpha   90.00
_cell.angle_beta   90.00
_cell.angle_gamma   90.00
#
_symmetry.space_group_name_H-M   'P 1'
#
loop_
_entity.id
_entity.type
_entity.pdbx_description
1 polymer ?
#
loop_
_entity_poly.entity_id
_entity_poly.type
_entity_poly.pdbx_seq_one_letter_code
_entity_poly.pdbx_strand_id
1 'polypeptide(L)'
;MLNENLNNVHSTELHYLPSAPAVSELDLLKKAGTRFGILFQNNSSPRYKGMASNCRIVEKPPLNVGVKGFGTSVWKILMADYIEIYLGSI
;
A
#
# COMPACT_ATOMS: atom_id res chain seq x y z
N MET A 1 24.00 19.30 0.89
CA MET A 1 23.82 17.95 0.32
C MET A 1 22.33 17.73 0.13
N LEU A 2 21.85 17.77 -1.11
CA LEU A 2 20.46 17.41 -1.41
C LEU A 2 20.33 15.90 -1.18
N ASN A 3 19.32 15.50 -0.43
CA ASN A 3 19.16 14.16 0.13
C ASN A 3 18.79 13.17 -1.00
N GLU A 4 19.76 12.47 -1.56
CA GLU A 4 19.57 11.45 -2.62
C GLU A 4 18.61 10.32 -2.21
N ASN A 5 18.33 10.17 -0.91
CA ASN A 5 17.35 9.23 -0.36
C ASN A 5 15.87 9.59 -0.62
N LEU A 6 15.56 10.78 -1.14
CA LEU A 6 14.18 11.14 -1.50
C LEU A 6 13.66 10.41 -2.75
N ASN A 7 14.56 9.84 -3.57
CA ASN A 7 14.20 9.22 -4.85
C ASN A 7 13.72 7.76 -4.75
N ASN A 8 13.86 7.10 -3.60
CA ASN A 8 13.41 5.70 -3.41
C ASN A 8 12.07 5.59 -2.68
N VAL A 9 11.33 6.70 -2.59
CA VAL A 9 10.02 6.71 -1.94
C VAL A 9 8.97 6.30 -2.96
N HIS A 10 8.47 5.07 -2.85
CA HIS A 10 7.36 4.56 -3.65
C HIS A 10 6.03 4.87 -2.97
N SER A 11 4.97 5.02 -3.77
CA SER A 11 3.60 5.05 -3.30
C SER A 11 2.79 4.00 -4.01
N THR A 12 1.96 3.27 -3.27
CA THR A 12 0.96 2.37 -3.85
C THR A 12 -0.43 2.81 -3.46
N GLU A 13 -1.38 2.59 -4.36
CA GLU A 13 -2.79 2.81 -4.15
C GLU A 13 -3.47 1.47 -3.95
N LEU A 14 -4.20 1.32 -2.84
CA LEU A 14 -5.01 0.13 -2.56
C LEU A 14 -6.48 0.51 -2.57
N HIS A 15 -7.22 -0.05 -3.51
CA HIS A 15 -8.65 0.24 -3.67
C HIS A 15 -9.42 -0.24 -2.44
N TYR A 16 -10.30 0.61 -1.95
CA TYR A 16 -11.10 0.35 -0.76
C TYR A 16 -12.20 -0.65 -1.08
N LEU A 17 -12.12 -1.81 -0.44
CA LEU A 17 -13.16 -2.83 -0.47
C LEU A 17 -13.66 -3.04 0.96
N PRO A 18 -14.85 -2.52 1.34
CA PRO A 18 -15.32 -2.54 2.73
C PRO A 18 -15.34 -3.92 3.38
N SER A 19 -15.57 -4.97 2.57
CA SER A 19 -15.61 -6.35 3.02
C SER A 19 -14.24 -7.02 3.11
N ALA A 20 -13.16 -6.37 2.65
CA ALA A 20 -11.83 -6.93 2.71
C ALA A 20 -11.31 -6.90 4.17
N PRO A 21 -10.85 -8.04 4.73
CA PRO A 21 -10.36 -8.10 6.11
C PRO A 21 -9.26 -7.08 6.42
N ALA A 22 -8.39 -6.81 5.43
CA ALA A 22 -7.29 -5.87 5.52
C ALA A 22 -7.72 -4.41 5.79
N VAL A 23 -8.97 -4.02 5.51
CA VAL A 23 -9.46 -2.66 5.79
C VAL A 23 -9.36 -2.32 7.27
N SER A 24 -9.77 -3.26 8.14
CA SER A 24 -9.73 -3.05 9.59
C SER A 24 -8.29 -2.87 10.11
N GLU A 25 -7.34 -3.63 9.56
CA GLU A 25 -5.92 -3.53 9.90
C GLU A 25 -5.33 -2.20 9.42
N LEU A 26 -5.63 -1.76 8.19
CA LEU A 26 -5.19 -0.46 7.66
C LEU A 26 -5.74 0.70 8.49
N ASP A 27 -6.98 0.60 8.97
CA ASP A 27 -7.57 1.58 9.88
C ASP A 27 -6.81 1.70 11.21
N LEU A 28 -6.45 0.56 11.79
CA LEU A 28 -5.65 0.51 13.02
C LEU A 28 -4.25 1.08 12.79
N LEU A 29 -3.59 0.72 11.69
CA LEU A 29 -2.26 1.24 11.33
C LEU A 29 -2.28 2.76 11.11
N LYS A 30 -3.32 3.28 10.44
CA LYS A 30 -3.48 4.74 10.25
C LYS A 30 -3.70 5.45 11.57
N LYS A 31 -4.57 4.91 12.44
CA LYS A 31 -4.87 5.48 13.75
C LYS A 31 -3.65 5.45 14.68
N ALA A 32 -2.88 4.38 14.67
CA ALA A 32 -1.65 4.25 15.45
C ALA A 32 -0.55 5.19 14.96
N GLY A 33 -0.55 5.57 13.66
CA GLY A 33 0.46 6.43 13.06
C GLY A 33 1.85 5.78 12.99
N THR A 34 1.92 4.47 13.22
CA THR A 34 3.16 3.69 13.26
C THR A 34 3.62 3.30 11.86
N ARG A 35 4.92 3.03 11.73
CA ARG A 35 5.48 2.39 10.54
C ARG A 35 5.16 0.89 10.53
N PHE A 36 5.00 0.31 9.36
CA PHE A 36 4.72 -1.12 9.19
C PHE A 36 5.40 -1.67 7.94
N GLY A 37 5.53 -3.00 7.88
CA GLY A 37 5.98 -3.69 6.67
C GLY A 37 4.80 -4.17 5.82
N ILE A 38 4.97 -4.22 4.50
CA ILE A 38 3.99 -4.77 3.56
C ILE A 38 4.66 -5.74 2.60
N LEU A 39 3.93 -6.77 2.21
CA LEU A 39 4.34 -7.78 1.24
C LEU A 39 3.25 -7.89 0.17
N PHE A 40 3.58 -7.55 -1.07
CA PHE A 40 2.75 -7.80 -2.25
C PHE A 40 3.18 -9.12 -2.89
N GLN A 41 2.20 -9.96 -3.19
CA GLN A 41 2.43 -11.22 -3.91
C GLN A 41 1.38 -11.37 -5.00
N ASN A 42 1.84 -11.50 -6.24
CA ASN A 42 1.01 -11.99 -7.33
C ASN A 42 1.47 -13.39 -7.70
N ASN A 43 0.60 -14.37 -7.48
CA ASN A 43 0.86 -15.76 -7.83
C ASN A 43 0.44 -16.09 -9.27
N SER A 44 -0.28 -15.18 -9.93
CA SER A 44 -0.66 -15.28 -11.34
C SER A 44 0.43 -14.68 -12.25
N SER A 45 0.46 -15.06 -13.52
CA SER A 45 1.43 -14.52 -14.48
C SER A 45 1.13 -13.05 -14.83
N PRO A 46 2.13 -12.13 -14.81
CA PRO A 46 3.50 -12.36 -14.36
C PRO A 46 3.56 -12.47 -12.84
N ARG A 47 4.17 -13.55 -12.36
CA ARG A 47 4.35 -13.75 -10.93
C ARG A 47 5.32 -12.68 -10.43
N TYR A 48 4.99 -12.03 -9.32
CA TYR A 48 5.92 -11.06 -8.71
C TYR A 48 5.77 -11.05 -7.21
N LYS A 49 6.83 -10.62 -6.54
CA LYS A 49 6.83 -10.31 -5.11
C LYS A 49 7.42 -8.92 -4.91
N GLY A 50 6.73 -8.08 -4.16
CA GLY A 50 7.20 -6.77 -3.72
C GLY A 50 7.18 -6.69 -2.21
N MET A 51 8.13 -6.00 -1.60
CA MET A 51 8.14 -5.78 -0.15
C MET A 51 8.70 -4.42 0.21
N ALA A 52 8.23 -3.89 1.34
CA ALA A 52 8.78 -2.72 2.00
C ALA A 52 8.65 -2.91 3.52
N SER A 53 9.64 -2.49 4.31
CA SER A 53 9.62 -2.61 5.78
C SER A 53 9.28 -1.27 6.47
N ASN A 54 9.36 -0.17 5.73
CA ASN A 54 9.11 1.17 6.22
C ASN A 54 7.96 1.84 5.44
N CYS A 55 6.74 1.39 5.75
CA CYS A 55 5.51 1.91 5.18
C CYS A 55 4.77 2.86 6.12
N ARG A 56 4.00 3.80 5.54
CA ARG A 56 3.08 4.66 6.29
C ARG A 56 1.85 4.98 5.46
N ILE A 57 0.67 4.93 6.07
CA ILE A 57 -0.56 5.39 5.43
C ILE A 57 -0.60 6.92 5.45
N VAL A 58 -0.53 7.52 4.26
CA VAL A 58 -0.57 8.97 4.06
C VAL A 58 -2.02 9.44 4.03
N GLU A 59 -2.84 8.77 3.22
CA GLU A 59 -4.24 9.14 2.97
C GLU A 59 -5.15 7.95 3.20
N LYS A 60 -6.25 8.17 3.94
CA LYS A 60 -7.34 7.22 4.12
C LYS A 60 -8.47 7.61 3.14
N PRO A 61 -9.13 6.65 2.48
CA PRO A 61 -10.28 6.94 1.63
C PRO A 61 -11.38 7.71 2.38
N PRO A 62 -12.04 8.69 1.75
CA PRO A 62 -13.16 9.41 2.35
C PRO A 62 -14.38 8.49 2.46
N LEU A 63 -14.56 7.87 3.62
CA LEU A 63 -15.68 6.97 3.92
C LEU A 63 -16.93 7.77 4.33
N ASN A 64 -17.44 8.63 3.45
CA ASN A 64 -18.67 9.35 3.70
C ASN A 64 -19.89 8.51 3.30
N VAL A 65 -20.94 8.55 4.12
CA VAL A 65 -22.22 7.90 3.84
C VAL A 65 -22.80 8.50 2.56
N GLY A 66 -23.04 7.66 1.54
CA GLY A 66 -23.64 8.07 0.26
C GLY A 66 -22.67 8.26 -0.92
N VAL A 67 -21.35 8.08 -0.72
CA VAL A 67 -20.39 8.10 -1.83
C VAL A 67 -20.55 6.83 -2.67
N LYS A 68 -21.17 6.98 -3.84
CA LYS A 68 -21.25 5.90 -4.85
C LYS A 68 -19.84 5.66 -5.41
N GLY A 69 -19.18 4.59 -4.96
CA GLY A 69 -17.93 4.14 -5.56
C GLY A 69 -16.86 3.79 -4.53
N PHE A 70 -16.98 2.64 -3.89
CA PHE A 70 -15.88 2.05 -3.13
C PHE A 70 -14.65 1.82 -4.02
N GLY A 71 -14.86 1.53 -5.31
CA GLY A 71 -13.80 1.29 -6.29
C GLY A 71 -12.96 2.50 -6.70
N THR A 72 -13.37 3.75 -6.40
CA THR A 72 -12.56 4.96 -6.66
C THR A 72 -11.89 5.51 -5.39
N SER A 73 -12.20 4.92 -4.25
CA SER A 73 -11.65 5.31 -2.95
C SER A 73 -10.37 4.51 -2.72
N VAL A 74 -9.23 5.17 -2.52
CA VAL A 74 -7.92 4.51 -2.40
C VAL A 74 -7.24 4.84 -1.07
N TRP A 75 -6.56 3.85 -0.51
CA TRP A 75 -5.53 4.07 0.51
C TRP A 75 -4.23 4.44 -0.19
N LYS A 76 -3.62 5.55 0.22
CA LYS A 76 -2.26 5.90 -0.24
C LYS A 76 -1.25 5.51 0.81
N ILE A 77 -0.36 4.59 0.45
CA ILE A 77 0.68 4.08 1.33
C ILE A 77 2.02 4.49 0.76
N LEU A 78 2.80 5.20 1.58
CA LEU A 78 4.20 5.53 1.30
C LEU A 78 5.09 4.35 1.68
N MET A 79 6.07 4.01 0.87
CA MET A 79 7.00 2.90 1.05
C MET A 79 8.42 3.39 0.77
N ALA A 80 9.24 3.53 1.81
CA ALA A 80 10.56 4.17 1.67
C ALA A 80 11.68 3.23 1.19
N ASP A 81 11.47 1.92 1.29
CA ASP A 81 12.45 0.87 1.03
C ASP A 81 11.87 -0.24 0.15
N TYR A 82 10.98 0.14 -0.76
CA TYR A 82 10.28 -0.80 -1.63
C TYR A 82 11.24 -1.47 -2.61
N ILE A 83 11.16 -2.81 -2.65
CA ILE A 83 11.84 -3.64 -3.65
C ILE A 83 10.81 -4.55 -4.32
N GLU A 84 10.99 -4.82 -5.61
CA GLU A 84 10.16 -5.76 -6.35
C GLU A 84 10.98 -6.69 -7.23
N ILE A 85 10.52 -7.93 -7.35
CA ILE A 85 11.14 -8.97 -8.13
C ILE A 85 10.07 -9.67 -8.95
N TYR A 86 10.24 -9.67 -10.27
CA TYR A 86 9.44 -10.48 -11.19
C TYR A 86 9.96 -11.92 -11.18
N LEU A 87 9.07 -12.84 -10.82
CA LEU A 87 9.33 -14.27 -10.80
C LEU A 87 9.01 -14.86 -12.17
N GLY A 88 9.89 -14.58 -13.14
CA GLY A 88 9.90 -15.31 -14.41
C GLY A 88 10.17 -16.79 -14.15
N SER A 89 9.42 -17.66 -14.82
CA SER A 89 9.84 -19.04 -15.02
C SER A 89 11.18 -19.01 -15.76
N ILE A 90 12.26 -19.28 -15.02
CA ILE A 90 13.51 -19.80 -15.59
C ILE A 90 13.17 -21.11 -16.30
#